data_AF-A0A8S3IJ70-F1
#
_entry.id   AF-A0A8S3IJ70-F1
#
_cell.length_a   1.000
_cell.length_b   1.000
_cell.length_c   1.000
_cell.angle_alpha   90.00
_cell.angle_beta   90.00
_cell.angle_gamma   90.00
#
_symmetry.space_group_name_H-M   'P 1'
#
loop_
_entity.id
_entity.type
_entity.pdbx_description
1 polymer ?
#
loop_
_entity_poly.entity_id
_entity_poly.type
_entity_poly.pdbx_seq_one_letter_code
_entity_poly.pdbx_strand_id
1 'polypeptide(L)'
;MKRRRNIEFVKENLVHKTKLLETQFEDLSNELIYEIFDYFDYFYIYEIFSKLNLRFQSLLIDSSLRLKIKLSSISKSILQNQYKSIIYTRRNQIISLNISKYFLEYFPLNLFTSLQCLTIQKIQFDQLLLLINHLNCLANFSSLTIQTSDYFQNENSIYLAIFRLARLKFCKLTFPSGGQRIPLPLAIGQCQTLECLVLNGHCRLDQLISILSYVPKLHHLTCEEL
;
A
#
# COMPACT_ATOMS: atom_id res chain seq x y z
N MET A 1 -45.94 59.47 25.01
CA MET A 1 -44.69 59.11 24.30
C MET A 1 -43.78 58.20 25.15
N LYS A 2 -44.13 56.92 25.41
CA LYS A 2 -43.32 56.04 26.30
C LYS A 2 -43.40 54.53 25.96
N ARG A 3 -43.34 54.14 24.68
CA ARG A 3 -43.34 52.70 24.31
C ARG A 3 -42.35 52.26 23.23
N ARG A 4 -41.55 53.16 22.64
CA ARG A 4 -40.62 52.78 21.56
C ARG A 4 -39.17 52.48 22.01
N ARG A 5 -38.74 52.87 23.21
CA ARG A 5 -37.34 52.70 23.65
C ARG A 5 -36.98 51.32 24.21
N ASN A 6 -37.94 50.44 24.49
CA ASN A 6 -37.65 49.11 25.07
C ASN A 6 -37.42 48.01 24.03
N ILE A 7 -37.75 48.22 22.75
CA ILE A 7 -37.55 47.19 21.71
C ILE A 7 -36.15 47.28 21.09
N GLU A 8 -35.58 48.49 21.00
CA GLU A 8 -34.20 48.69 20.53
C GLU A 8 -33.15 48.19 21.54
N PHE A 9 -33.40 48.36 22.84
CA PHE A 9 -32.50 47.85 23.90
C PHE A 9 -32.51 46.32 24.02
N VAL A 10 -33.59 45.65 23.61
CA VAL A 10 -33.67 44.17 23.57
C VAL A 10 -33.02 43.63 22.29
N LYS A 11 -33.06 44.38 21.18
CA LYS A 11 -32.34 44.00 19.95
C LYS A 11 -30.83 44.18 20.08
N GLU A 12 -30.35 45.22 20.76
CA GLU A 12 -28.90 45.43 20.93
C GLU A 12 -28.25 44.42 21.89
N ASN A 13 -29.00 43.84 22.83
CA ASN A 13 -28.48 42.82 23.75
C ASN A 13 -28.56 41.38 23.23
N LEU A 14 -29.34 41.11 22.17
CA LEU A 14 -29.36 39.81 21.47
C LEU A 14 -28.30 39.69 20.37
N VAL A 15 -27.62 40.79 20.03
CA VAL A 15 -26.49 40.79 19.08
C VAL A 15 -25.18 40.41 19.79
N HIS A 16 -25.17 40.28 21.13
CA HIS A 16 -24.07 39.65 21.83
C HIS A 16 -24.16 38.12 21.79
N LYS A 17 -23.23 37.54 21.02
CA LYS A 17 -22.71 36.17 21.10
C LYS A 17 -23.56 35.07 20.47
N THR A 18 -23.80 35.16 19.18
CA THR A 18 -23.45 34.01 18.32
C THR A 18 -22.11 34.31 17.68
N LYS A 19 -21.04 34.23 18.48
CA LYS A 19 -19.72 33.96 17.91
C LYS A 19 -19.93 32.62 17.21
N LEU A 20 -20.01 32.63 15.87
CA LEU A 20 -19.90 31.39 15.11
C LEU A 20 -18.68 30.68 15.67
N LEU A 21 -18.88 29.55 16.32
CA LEU A 21 -17.78 28.70 16.76
C LEU A 21 -17.13 28.24 15.47
N GLU A 22 -16.06 28.94 15.08
CA GLU A 22 -15.19 28.50 14.01
C GLU A 22 -14.58 27.19 14.48
N THR A 23 -15.14 26.10 13.99
CA THR A 23 -14.60 24.76 14.21
C THR A 23 -13.23 24.71 13.55
N GLN A 24 -12.24 24.30 14.32
CA GLN A 24 -10.87 24.12 13.84
C GLN A 24 -10.66 22.67 13.42
N PHE A 25 -9.61 22.41 12.65
CA PHE A 25 -9.26 21.04 12.27
C PHE A 25 -8.94 20.19 13.52
N GLU A 26 -8.37 20.83 14.53
CA GLU A 26 -8.08 20.28 15.86
C GLU A 26 -9.32 19.83 16.63
N ASP A 27 -10.53 20.24 16.22
CA ASP A 27 -11.78 19.82 16.85
C ASP A 27 -12.30 18.48 16.31
N LEU A 28 -11.71 17.97 15.21
CA LEU A 28 -12.06 16.65 14.66
C LEU A 28 -11.78 15.54 15.68
N SER A 29 -12.58 14.48 15.70
CA SER A 29 -12.34 13.32 16.55
C SER A 29 -11.11 12.52 16.09
N ASN A 30 -10.53 11.70 16.97
CA ASN A 30 -9.36 10.88 16.62
C ASN A 30 -9.69 9.89 15.48
N GLU A 31 -10.90 9.35 15.48
CA GLU A 31 -11.40 8.42 14.47
C GLU A 31 -11.40 9.07 13.08
N LEU A 32 -11.93 10.29 12.97
CA LEU A 32 -11.91 11.05 11.70
C LEU A 32 -10.49 11.37 11.24
N ILE A 33 -9.59 11.69 12.17
CA ILE A 33 -8.17 11.92 11.83
C ILE A 33 -7.52 10.63 11.29
N TYR A 34 -7.81 9.47 11.89
CA TYR A 34 -7.30 8.19 11.36
C TYR A 34 -7.86 7.86 9.98
N GLU A 35 -9.16 8.12 9.75
CA GLU A 35 -9.75 7.99 8.42
C GLU A 35 -9.05 8.90 7.41
N ILE A 36 -8.74 10.15 7.77
CA ILE A 36 -7.97 11.06 6.93
C ILE A 36 -6.58 10.47 6.66
N PHE A 37 -5.87 10.01 7.69
CA PHE A 37 -4.53 9.42 7.56
C PHE A 37 -4.51 8.21 6.62
N ASP A 38 -5.58 7.44 6.54
CA ASP A 38 -5.66 6.30 5.63
C ASP A 38 -5.51 6.67 4.14
N TYR A 39 -5.74 7.93 3.76
CA TYR A 39 -5.56 8.40 2.38
C TYR A 39 -4.13 8.85 2.05
N PHE A 40 -3.26 9.04 3.05
CA PHE A 40 -1.94 9.64 2.85
C PHE A 40 -0.79 8.65 3.04
N ASP A 41 0.36 9.04 2.50
CA ASP A 41 1.63 8.39 2.86
C ASP A 41 2.02 8.75 4.29
N TYR A 42 2.52 7.77 5.04
CA TYR A 42 2.92 7.98 6.42
C TYR A 42 4.00 9.07 6.58
N PHE A 43 4.93 9.23 5.64
CA PHE A 43 5.95 10.27 5.78
C PHE A 43 5.37 11.68 5.65
N TYR A 44 4.36 11.89 4.79
CA TYR A 44 3.64 13.17 4.75
C TYR A 44 2.87 13.42 6.04
N ILE A 45 2.20 12.39 6.57
CA ILE A 45 1.51 12.48 7.85
C ILE A 45 2.51 12.85 8.97
N TYR A 46 3.63 12.14 9.03
CA TYR A 46 4.64 12.39 10.05
C TYR A 46 5.22 13.81 9.93
N GLU A 47 5.56 14.26 8.73
CA GLU A 47 6.11 15.60 8.50
C GLU A 47 5.15 16.71 8.92
N ILE A 48 3.87 16.60 8.55
CA ILE A 48 2.84 17.61 8.83
C ILE A 48 2.48 17.59 10.32
N PHE A 49 2.19 16.41 10.89
CA PHE A 49 1.52 16.29 12.19
C PHE A 49 2.48 16.13 13.38
N SER A 50 3.74 15.74 13.18
CA SER A 50 4.67 15.47 14.31
C SER A 50 5.02 16.71 15.13
N LYS A 51 4.85 17.91 14.58
CA LYS A 51 5.23 19.18 15.21
C LYS A 51 4.05 20.07 15.61
N LEU A 52 2.80 19.63 15.38
CA LEU A 52 1.63 20.48 15.66
C LEU A 52 1.34 20.62 17.15
N ASN A 53 0.99 19.52 17.82
CA ASN A 53 0.69 19.50 19.25
C ASN A 53 0.78 18.07 19.82
N LEU A 54 0.66 17.95 21.15
CA LEU A 54 0.76 16.68 21.87
C LEU A 54 -0.30 15.65 21.45
N ARG A 55 -1.50 16.11 21.08
CA ARG A 55 -2.58 15.22 20.63
C ARG A 55 -2.16 14.53 19.34
N PHE A 56 -1.69 15.27 18.33
CA PHE A 56 -1.23 14.68 17.08
C PHE A 56 0.02 13.82 17.24
N GLN A 57 0.95 14.20 18.11
CA GLN A 57 2.09 13.34 18.44
C GLN A 57 1.65 12.00 19.02
N SER A 58 0.66 12.02 19.92
CA SER A 58 0.08 10.81 20.51
C SER A 58 -0.59 9.94 19.45
N LEU A 59 -1.37 10.55 18.54
CA LEU A 59 -2.01 9.86 17.41
C LEU A 59 -0.99 9.16 16.51
N LEU A 60 0.16 9.79 16.27
CA LEU A 60 1.23 9.18 15.50
C LEU A 60 1.83 7.99 16.25
N ILE A 61 2.01 8.04 17.56
CA ILE A 61 2.67 6.96 18.32
C ILE A 61 1.73 5.76 18.54
N ASP A 62 0.42 5.96 18.40
CA ASP A 62 -0.59 4.93 18.63
C ASP A 62 -0.33 3.64 17.84
N SER A 63 -0.44 2.51 18.53
CA SER A 63 -0.25 1.18 17.95
C SER A 63 -1.33 0.74 16.96
N SER A 64 -2.51 1.35 17.00
CA SER A 64 -3.64 1.06 16.11
C SER A 64 -3.49 1.71 14.73
N LEU A 65 -2.59 2.67 14.60
CA LEU A 65 -2.36 3.37 13.34
C LEU A 65 -1.81 2.40 12.29
N ARG A 66 -2.49 2.30 11.15
CA ARG A 66 -2.11 1.43 10.04
C ARG A 66 -1.30 2.20 9.00
N LEU A 67 -0.04 1.83 8.82
CA LEU A 67 0.90 2.63 8.04
C LEU A 67 1.01 2.17 6.58
N LYS A 68 0.92 3.16 5.68
CA LYS A 68 1.17 3.01 4.25
C LYS A 68 2.38 3.85 3.89
N ILE A 69 3.38 3.22 3.27
CA ILE A 69 4.67 3.85 2.99
C ILE A 69 5.02 3.69 1.51
N LYS A 70 5.40 4.79 0.86
CA LYS A 70 5.80 4.91 -0.54
C LYS A 70 7.21 5.49 -0.60
N LEU A 71 8.15 4.60 -0.90
CA LEU A 71 9.58 4.84 -0.98
C LEU A 71 10.17 4.51 -2.35
N SER A 72 9.34 4.18 -3.34
CA SER A 72 9.81 3.70 -4.65
C SER A 72 10.65 4.72 -5.42
N SER A 73 10.43 6.01 -5.19
CA SER A 73 11.18 7.11 -5.81
C SER A 73 12.35 7.62 -4.97
N ILE A 74 12.55 7.09 -3.76
CA ILE A 74 13.57 7.58 -2.82
C ILE A 74 14.93 6.98 -3.14
N SER A 75 15.97 7.81 -3.10
CA SER A 75 17.35 7.36 -3.30
C SER A 75 17.86 6.52 -2.14
N LYS A 76 18.84 5.65 -2.42
CA LYS A 76 19.47 4.78 -1.43
C LYS A 76 20.04 5.56 -0.23
N SER A 77 20.68 6.69 -0.47
CA SER A 77 21.29 7.53 0.58
C SER A 77 20.25 8.15 1.51
N ILE A 78 19.14 8.64 0.97
CA ILE A 78 18.05 9.23 1.76
C ILE A 78 17.39 8.15 2.63
N LEU A 79 17.11 6.98 2.06
CA LEU A 79 16.54 5.86 2.80
C LEU A 79 17.38 5.48 4.03
N GLN A 80 18.70 5.37 3.84
CA GLN A 80 19.63 5.00 4.90
C GLN A 80 19.71 6.06 6.00
N ASN A 81 19.78 7.34 5.63
CA ASN A 81 20.10 8.41 6.58
C ASN A 81 18.88 8.96 7.33
N GLN A 82 17.70 8.94 6.72
CA GLN A 82 16.53 9.68 7.23
C GLN A 82 15.40 8.77 7.70
N TYR A 83 15.14 7.68 6.98
CA TYR A 83 13.93 6.89 7.21
C TYR A 83 14.18 5.61 7.98
N LYS A 84 15.44 5.21 8.15
CA LYS A 84 15.78 3.90 8.69
C LYS A 84 15.21 3.65 10.09
N SER A 85 15.43 4.60 11.00
CA SER A 85 14.96 4.52 12.39
C SER A 85 13.43 4.56 12.48
N ILE A 86 12.79 5.44 11.70
CA ILE A 86 11.34 5.62 11.70
C ILE A 86 10.64 4.34 11.25
N ILE A 87 11.10 3.73 10.15
CA ILE A 87 10.55 2.47 9.62
C ILE A 87 10.75 1.34 10.63
N TYR A 88 11.96 1.21 11.20
CA TYR A 88 12.28 0.11 12.09
C TYR A 88 11.43 0.11 13.35
N THR A 89 11.21 1.28 13.95
CA THR A 89 10.40 1.44 15.17
C THR A 89 8.94 1.06 14.94
N ARG A 90 8.43 1.26 13.72
CA ARG A 90 7.00 1.11 13.40
C ARG A 90 6.70 -0.06 12.46
N ARG A 91 7.67 -0.96 12.26
CA ARG A 91 7.60 -2.07 11.29
C ARG A 91 6.34 -2.93 11.41
N ASN A 92 5.84 -3.15 12.62
CA ASN A 92 4.66 -3.97 12.88
C ASN A 92 3.33 -3.25 12.57
N GLN A 93 3.35 -1.92 12.38
CA GLN A 93 2.18 -1.13 12.00
C GLN A 93 2.07 -0.96 10.49
N ILE A 94 3.13 -1.28 9.74
CA ILE A 94 3.17 -1.12 8.30
C ILE A 94 2.36 -2.23 7.62
N ILE A 95 1.26 -1.81 7.01
CA ILE A 95 0.35 -2.68 6.25
C ILE A 95 0.61 -2.62 4.75
N SER A 96 1.21 -1.54 4.25
CA SER A 96 1.47 -1.34 2.83
C SER A 96 2.84 -0.73 2.59
N LEU A 97 3.61 -1.38 1.71
CA LEU A 97 4.91 -0.91 1.25
C LEU A 97 4.91 -0.75 -0.26
N ASN A 98 5.35 0.41 -0.75
CA ASN A 98 5.71 0.63 -2.14
C ASN A 98 7.19 1.01 -2.19
N ILE A 99 8.04 0.12 -2.68
CA ILE A 99 9.49 0.18 -2.50
C ILE A 99 10.24 -0.01 -3.81
N SER A 100 11.49 0.46 -3.84
CA SER A 100 12.46 0.13 -4.90
C SER A 100 13.35 -1.03 -4.45
N LYS A 101 14.14 -1.59 -5.38
CA LYS A 101 15.10 -2.67 -5.10
C LYS A 101 16.04 -2.40 -3.92
N TYR A 102 16.44 -1.14 -3.71
CA TYR A 102 17.38 -0.77 -2.66
C TYR A 102 16.84 -0.96 -1.25
N PHE A 103 15.52 -1.00 -1.08
CA PHE A 103 14.90 -1.16 0.23
C PHE A 103 15.26 -2.50 0.88
N LEU A 104 15.31 -3.56 0.07
CA LEU A 104 15.55 -4.93 0.51
C LEU A 104 16.97 -5.13 1.07
N GLU A 105 17.91 -4.26 0.69
CA GLU A 105 19.28 -4.28 1.23
C GLU A 105 19.34 -3.85 2.71
N TYR A 106 18.34 -3.10 3.19
CA TYR A 106 18.31 -2.58 4.55
C TYR A 106 17.25 -3.23 5.43
N PHE A 107 16.18 -3.73 4.81
CA PHE A 107 14.99 -4.20 5.50
C PHE A 107 14.54 -5.56 4.97
N PRO A 108 14.86 -6.65 5.68
CA PRO A 108 14.29 -7.94 5.34
C PRO A 108 12.78 -7.92 5.63
N LEU A 109 11.98 -8.48 4.72
CA LEU A 109 10.52 -8.32 4.75
C LEU A 109 9.84 -9.06 5.91
N ASN A 110 10.50 -10.07 6.48
CA ASN A 110 10.03 -10.78 7.66
C ASN A 110 9.87 -9.88 8.90
N LEU A 111 10.45 -8.68 8.89
CA LEU A 111 10.29 -7.67 9.94
C LEU A 111 8.90 -7.03 9.95
N PHE A 112 8.14 -7.11 8.86
CA PHE A 112 6.84 -6.43 8.70
C PHE A 112 5.70 -7.44 8.86
N THR A 113 5.47 -7.85 10.11
CA THR A 113 4.50 -8.91 10.45
C THR A 113 3.05 -8.60 10.04
N SER A 114 2.70 -7.31 9.97
CA SER A 114 1.37 -6.84 9.55
C SER A 114 1.25 -6.50 8.07
N LEU A 115 2.28 -6.77 7.27
CA LEU A 115 2.29 -6.40 5.86
C LEU A 115 1.20 -7.14 5.09
N GLN A 116 0.37 -6.37 4.38
CA GLN A 116 -0.75 -6.86 3.58
C GLN A 116 -0.50 -6.63 2.08
N CYS A 117 0.08 -5.47 1.76
CA CYS A 117 0.28 -5.01 0.39
C CYS A 117 1.75 -4.70 0.14
N LEU A 118 2.29 -5.22 -0.96
CA LEU A 118 3.65 -4.93 -1.40
C LEU A 118 3.66 -4.55 -2.88
N THR A 119 4.18 -3.37 -3.16
CA THR A 119 4.52 -2.91 -4.50
C THR A 119 6.03 -2.79 -4.59
N ILE A 120 6.64 -3.42 -5.59
CA ILE A 120 8.09 -3.35 -5.80
C ILE A 120 8.36 -2.90 -7.24
N GLN A 121 9.21 -1.90 -7.37
CA GLN A 121 9.64 -1.37 -8.65
C GLN A 121 11.10 -1.68 -8.94
N LYS A 122 11.37 -2.00 -10.22
CA LYS A 122 12.71 -2.23 -10.78
C LYS A 122 13.47 -3.35 -10.05
N ILE A 123 12.77 -4.43 -9.68
CA ILE A 123 13.39 -5.62 -9.07
C ILE A 123 13.97 -6.54 -10.15
N GLN A 124 15.12 -7.14 -9.83
CA GLN A 124 15.79 -8.13 -10.66
C GLN A 124 15.22 -9.53 -10.42
N PHE A 125 15.38 -10.43 -11.39
CA PHE A 125 14.82 -11.78 -11.34
C PHE A 125 15.23 -12.58 -10.09
N ASP A 126 16.54 -12.67 -9.82
CA ASP A 126 17.07 -13.47 -8.71
C ASP A 126 16.59 -12.96 -7.36
N GLN A 127 16.51 -11.62 -7.22
CA GLN A 127 16.00 -10.97 -6.01
C GLN A 127 14.51 -11.22 -5.82
N LEU A 128 13.74 -11.27 -6.92
CA LEU A 128 12.30 -11.48 -6.88
C LEU A 128 11.94 -12.87 -6.37
N LEU A 129 12.63 -13.92 -6.83
CA LEU A 129 12.37 -15.29 -6.36
C LEU A 129 12.65 -15.44 -4.86
N LEU A 130 13.78 -14.89 -4.38
CA LEU A 130 14.09 -14.87 -2.94
C LEU A 130 13.02 -14.11 -2.15
N LEU A 131 12.58 -12.97 -2.68
CA LEU A 131 11.55 -12.16 -2.05
C LEU A 131 10.22 -12.90 -1.93
N ILE A 132 9.75 -13.57 -2.99
CA ILE A 132 8.47 -14.30 -2.98
C ILE A 132 8.47 -15.41 -1.91
N ASN A 133 9.60 -16.10 -1.73
CA ASN A 133 9.71 -17.10 -0.66
C ASN A 133 9.51 -16.50 0.73
N HIS A 134 9.98 -15.27 0.98
CA HIS A 134 9.73 -14.59 2.25
C HIS A 134 8.28 -14.14 2.44
N LEU A 135 7.59 -13.78 1.35
CA LEU A 135 6.18 -13.38 1.41
C LEU A 135 5.28 -14.52 1.86
N ASN A 136 5.65 -15.77 1.57
CA ASN A 136 4.84 -16.92 1.97
C ASN A 136 4.75 -17.09 3.50
N CYS A 137 5.70 -16.52 4.24
CA CYS A 137 5.69 -16.53 5.71
C CYS A 137 4.81 -15.43 6.32
N LEU A 138 4.31 -14.48 5.53
CA LEU A 138 3.53 -13.35 6.02
C LEU A 138 2.06 -13.72 6.12
N ALA A 139 1.55 -13.80 7.35
CA ALA A 139 0.18 -14.21 7.61
C ALA A 139 -0.86 -13.29 6.95
N ASN A 140 -0.65 -11.98 6.87
CA ASN A 140 -1.68 -11.06 6.38
C ASN A 140 -1.51 -10.65 4.92
N PHE A 141 -0.53 -11.25 4.22
CA PHE A 141 -0.16 -10.84 2.88
C PHE A 141 -1.22 -11.24 1.85
N SER A 142 -1.72 -10.26 1.10
CA SER A 142 -2.85 -10.46 0.19
C SER A 142 -2.74 -9.73 -1.14
N SER A 143 -1.82 -8.77 -1.28
CA SER A 143 -1.65 -7.98 -2.52
C SER A 143 -0.20 -7.81 -2.90
N LEU A 144 0.12 -8.18 -4.15
CA LEU A 144 1.46 -8.11 -4.72
C LEU A 144 1.43 -7.36 -6.05
N THR A 145 2.22 -6.30 -6.17
CA THR A 145 2.48 -5.61 -7.44
C THR A 145 3.97 -5.63 -7.72
N ILE A 146 4.37 -6.18 -8.87
CA ILE A 146 5.76 -6.32 -9.27
C ILE A 146 5.96 -5.60 -10.60
N GLN A 147 6.97 -4.74 -10.65
CA GLN A 147 7.52 -4.22 -11.88
C GLN A 147 9.00 -4.57 -11.93
N THR A 148 9.41 -5.32 -12.94
CA THR A 148 10.80 -5.76 -13.09
C THR A 148 11.57 -4.89 -14.07
N SER A 149 12.90 -4.87 -13.91
CA SER A 149 13.79 -4.14 -14.82
C SER A 149 14.40 -5.01 -15.91
N ASP A 150 14.47 -6.31 -15.69
CA ASP A 150 15.29 -7.22 -16.47
C ASP A 150 14.42 -8.10 -17.38
N TYR A 151 14.95 -8.45 -18.56
CA TYR A 151 14.31 -9.39 -19.47
C TYR A 151 14.42 -10.82 -18.94
N PHE A 152 13.34 -11.59 -19.07
CA PHE A 152 13.30 -12.98 -18.62
C PHE A 152 13.45 -13.95 -19.79
N GLN A 153 14.34 -14.93 -19.63
CA GLN A 153 14.31 -16.09 -20.51
C GLN A 153 13.10 -16.98 -20.22
N ASN A 154 12.69 -17.09 -18.95
CA ASN A 154 11.52 -17.88 -18.58
C ASN A 154 10.90 -17.33 -17.28
N GLU A 155 9.63 -16.94 -17.35
CA GLU A 155 8.89 -16.37 -16.22
C GLU A 155 8.17 -17.41 -15.37
N ASN A 156 8.17 -18.67 -15.80
CA ASN A 156 7.36 -19.72 -15.20
C ASN A 156 7.70 -19.95 -13.74
N SER A 157 8.98 -19.83 -13.35
CA SER A 157 9.38 -19.94 -11.95
C SER A 157 8.75 -18.85 -11.07
N ILE A 158 8.58 -17.63 -11.59
CA ILE A 158 7.91 -16.54 -10.88
C ILE A 158 6.43 -16.86 -10.72
N TYR A 159 5.73 -17.22 -11.80
CA TYR A 159 4.31 -17.59 -11.73
C TYR A 159 4.09 -18.72 -10.72
N LEU A 160 4.88 -19.80 -10.79
CA LEU A 160 4.79 -20.93 -9.86
C LEU A 160 5.06 -20.53 -8.41
N ALA A 161 6.04 -19.63 -8.17
CA ALA A 161 6.31 -19.13 -6.83
C ALA A 161 5.15 -18.27 -6.29
N ILE A 162 4.59 -17.40 -7.14
CA ILE A 162 3.45 -16.53 -6.78
C ILE A 162 2.20 -17.35 -6.49
N PHE A 163 1.90 -18.36 -7.32
CA PHE A 163 0.71 -19.20 -7.15
C PHE A 163 0.75 -20.08 -5.91
N ARG A 164 1.92 -20.24 -5.27
CA ARG A 164 2.07 -20.88 -3.96
C ARG A 164 1.77 -19.97 -2.77
N LEU A 165 1.58 -18.67 -2.99
CA LEU A 165 1.27 -17.72 -1.93
C LEU A 165 -0.17 -17.94 -1.45
N ALA A 166 -0.31 -18.61 -0.30
CA ALA A 166 -1.57 -19.18 0.18
C ALA A 166 -2.69 -18.18 0.50
N ARG A 167 -2.39 -16.88 0.56
CA ARG A 167 -3.34 -15.82 0.94
C ARG A 167 -3.41 -14.69 -0.08
N LEU A 168 -2.71 -14.84 -1.21
CA LEU A 168 -2.67 -13.81 -2.25
C LEU A 168 -4.03 -13.71 -2.94
N LYS A 169 -4.59 -12.50 -2.96
CA LYS A 169 -5.88 -12.18 -3.61
C LYS A 169 -5.71 -11.32 -4.84
N PHE A 170 -4.76 -10.39 -4.80
CA PHE A 170 -4.47 -9.48 -5.90
C PHE A 170 -3.02 -9.64 -6.35
N CYS A 171 -2.82 -9.81 -7.65
CA CYS A 171 -1.50 -9.82 -8.25
C CYS A 171 -1.46 -8.93 -9.50
N LYS A 172 -0.50 -8.01 -9.54
CA LYS A 172 -0.16 -7.25 -10.74
C LYS A 172 1.29 -7.51 -11.11
N LEU A 173 1.52 -7.92 -12.35
CA LEU A 173 2.83 -8.21 -12.92
C LEU A 173 3.08 -7.29 -14.08
N THR A 174 4.24 -6.63 -14.09
CA THR A 174 4.70 -5.77 -15.17
C THR A 174 6.09 -6.20 -15.59
N PHE A 175 6.17 -6.88 -16.73
CA PHE A 175 7.38 -7.49 -17.24
C PHE A 175 7.81 -6.82 -18.55
N PRO A 176 9.13 -6.59 -18.77
CA PRO A 176 9.62 -6.06 -20.05
C PRO A 176 9.27 -6.97 -21.24
N SER A 177 9.06 -6.35 -22.40
CA SER A 177 8.82 -7.01 -23.68
C SER A 177 10.04 -7.80 -24.17
N GLY A 178 9.88 -8.91 -24.89
CA GLY A 178 11.02 -9.59 -25.56
C GLY A 178 11.69 -10.74 -24.82
N GLY A 179 11.11 -11.19 -23.69
CA GLY A 179 11.46 -12.48 -23.09
C GLY A 179 10.85 -13.67 -23.85
N GLN A 180 11.44 -14.87 -23.71
CA GLN A 180 10.79 -16.08 -24.22
C GLN A 180 9.58 -16.42 -23.35
N ARG A 181 8.39 -16.39 -23.96
CA ARG A 181 7.11 -16.68 -23.31
C ARG A 181 6.77 -18.15 -23.56
N ILE A 182 7.08 -19.00 -22.58
CA ILE A 182 6.85 -20.43 -22.63
C ILE A 182 5.60 -20.73 -21.78
N PRO A 183 4.61 -21.49 -22.29
CA PRO A 183 3.47 -21.91 -21.49
C PRO A 183 3.90 -22.66 -20.23
N LEU A 184 3.15 -22.46 -19.14
CA LEU A 184 3.30 -23.27 -17.93
C LEU A 184 2.86 -24.72 -18.22
N PRO A 185 3.45 -25.71 -17.54
CA PRO A 185 2.87 -27.04 -17.50
C PRO A 185 1.43 -26.93 -17.01
N LEU A 186 0.48 -27.63 -17.63
CA LEU A 186 -0.90 -27.61 -17.18
C LEU A 186 -0.98 -28.19 -15.76
N ALA A 187 -1.50 -27.40 -14.83
CA ALA A 187 -1.78 -27.84 -13.48
C ALA A 187 -3.12 -27.24 -13.04
N ILE A 188 -3.95 -28.05 -12.41
CA ILE A 188 -5.32 -27.66 -12.09
C ILE A 188 -5.36 -27.16 -10.65
N GLY A 189 -5.71 -25.89 -10.46
CA GLY A 189 -6.19 -25.38 -9.17
C GLY A 189 -5.16 -25.26 -8.05
N GLN A 190 -3.92 -24.89 -8.35
CA GLN A 190 -2.90 -24.70 -7.31
C GLN A 190 -3.08 -23.41 -6.49
N CYS A 191 -3.67 -22.36 -7.07
CA CYS A 191 -3.90 -21.09 -6.40
C CYS A 191 -5.40 -20.84 -6.23
N GLN A 192 -5.90 -21.10 -5.02
CA GLN A 192 -7.33 -21.05 -4.70
C GLN A 192 -7.79 -19.72 -4.11
N THR A 193 -6.88 -18.76 -3.96
CA THR A 193 -7.16 -17.47 -3.29
C THR A 193 -7.07 -16.27 -4.21
N LEU A 194 -6.44 -16.41 -5.38
CA LEU A 194 -6.26 -15.28 -6.28
C LEU A 194 -7.59 -14.90 -6.94
N GLU A 195 -8.03 -13.68 -6.68
CA GLU A 195 -9.30 -13.12 -7.15
C GLU A 195 -9.08 -12.15 -8.32
N CYS A 196 -7.93 -11.47 -8.38
CA CYS A 196 -7.59 -10.50 -9.41
C CYS A 196 -6.15 -10.66 -9.90
N LEU A 197 -5.97 -10.73 -11.22
CA LEU A 197 -4.70 -10.86 -11.91
C LEU A 197 -4.58 -9.83 -13.01
N VAL A 198 -3.52 -9.03 -12.96
CA VAL A 198 -3.22 -7.99 -13.96
C VAL A 198 -1.86 -8.29 -14.57
N LEU A 199 -1.86 -8.61 -15.86
CA LEU A 199 -0.68 -8.90 -16.67
C LEU A 199 -0.40 -7.71 -17.61
N ASN A 200 0.54 -6.86 -17.19
CA ASN A 200 1.01 -5.71 -17.95
C ASN A 200 2.26 -6.10 -18.74
N GLY A 201 2.06 -6.52 -19.98
CA GLY A 201 3.10 -6.92 -20.92
C GLY A 201 2.57 -7.98 -21.88
N HIS A 202 3.36 -8.29 -22.92
CA HIS A 202 2.98 -9.32 -23.90
C HIS A 202 2.79 -10.69 -23.23
N CYS A 203 1.59 -11.24 -23.38
CA CYS A 203 1.22 -12.58 -22.94
C CYS A 203 0.57 -13.33 -24.11
N ARG A 204 1.18 -14.42 -24.56
CA ARG A 204 0.58 -15.23 -25.62
C ARG A 204 -0.68 -15.95 -25.11
N LEU A 205 -1.63 -16.20 -26.00
CA LEU A 205 -2.87 -16.90 -25.65
C LEU A 205 -2.64 -18.29 -25.03
N ASP A 206 -1.68 -19.07 -25.53
CA ASP A 206 -1.32 -20.38 -24.98
C ASP A 206 -0.74 -20.29 -23.56
N GLN A 207 0.09 -19.27 -23.32
CA GLN A 207 0.58 -18.94 -21.99
C GLN A 207 -0.56 -18.51 -21.06
N LEU A 208 -1.48 -17.66 -21.52
CA LEU A 208 -2.63 -17.24 -20.72
C LEU A 208 -3.51 -18.43 -20.32
N ILE A 209 -3.83 -19.33 -21.26
CA ILE A 209 -4.59 -20.55 -20.97
C ILE A 209 -3.87 -21.37 -19.89
N SER A 210 -2.55 -21.52 -20.00
CA SER A 210 -1.77 -22.24 -19.00
C SER A 210 -1.83 -21.57 -17.63
N ILE A 211 -1.73 -20.24 -17.56
CA ILE A 211 -1.84 -19.46 -16.31
C ILE A 211 -3.22 -19.67 -15.67
N LEU A 212 -4.29 -19.55 -16.46
CA LEU A 212 -5.67 -19.68 -15.97
C LEU A 212 -5.97 -21.05 -15.38
N SER A 213 -5.29 -22.11 -15.83
CA SER A 213 -5.44 -23.44 -15.22
C SER A 213 -5.04 -23.48 -13.74
N TYR A 214 -4.13 -22.58 -13.29
CA TYR A 214 -3.67 -22.51 -11.90
C TYR A 214 -4.61 -21.72 -10.98
N VAL A 215 -5.41 -20.80 -11.52
CA VAL A 215 -6.17 -19.78 -10.77
C VAL A 215 -7.69 -19.89 -11.01
N PRO A 216 -8.34 -20.99 -10.63
CA PRO A 216 -9.73 -21.27 -10.99
C PRO A 216 -10.76 -20.33 -10.34
N LYS A 217 -10.39 -19.57 -9.30
CA LYS A 217 -11.26 -18.61 -8.61
C LYS A 217 -11.04 -17.15 -9.04
N LEU A 218 -10.39 -16.95 -10.17
CA LEU A 218 -10.12 -15.62 -10.69
C LEU A 218 -11.45 -14.95 -11.12
N HIS A 219 -11.75 -13.79 -10.55
CA HIS A 219 -12.91 -12.98 -10.91
C HIS A 219 -12.55 -11.88 -11.91
N HIS A 220 -11.32 -11.38 -11.85
CA HIS A 220 -10.85 -10.29 -12.68
C HIS A 220 -9.51 -10.63 -13.32
N LEU A 221 -9.46 -10.50 -14.64
CA LEU A 221 -8.26 -10.62 -15.46
C LEU A 221 -8.12 -9.35 -16.30
N THR A 222 -6.94 -8.75 -16.26
CA THR A 222 -6.54 -7.71 -17.22
C THR A 222 -5.27 -8.17 -17.93
N CYS A 223 -5.28 -8.13 -19.26
CA CYS A 223 -4.10 -8.33 -20.10
C CYS A 223 -4.00 -7.14 -21.06
N GLU A 224 -2.89 -6.42 -21.05
CA GLU A 224 -2.71 -5.24 -21.91
C GLU A 224 -2.42 -5.64 -23.37
N GLU A 225 -1.67 -6.72 -23.60
CA GLU A 225 -1.21 -7.14 -24.92
C GLU A 225 -1.27 -8.67 -25.07
N LEU A 226 -2.22 -9.17 -25.86
CA LEU A 226 -2.41 -10.58 -26.21
C LEU A 226 -1.77 -10.95 -27.55
#